data_AF-A0A1U9NE06-F1
#
_entry.id   AF-A0A1U9NE06-F1
#
_cell.length_a   1.000
_cell.length_b   1.000
_cell.length_c   1.000
_cell.angle_alpha   90.00
_cell.angle_beta   90.00
_cell.angle_gamma   90.00
#
_symmetry.space_group_name_H-M   'P 1'
#
loop_
_entity.id
_entity.type
_entity.pdbx_description
1 polymer ?
#
loop_
_entity_poly.entity_id
_entity_poly.type
_entity_poly.pdbx_seq_one_letter_code
_entity_poly.pdbx_strand_id
1 'polypeptide(L)'
;MKQKNNNLVYVLLVQACLIAFNCHATEVARTDRYTLVSLEAQSDQAKPLSTIVSVSLGSDITSVGDGVSELLKGSGYRWQSMNDDDLLLNKLPLPAVVRNLGPIRLSDALQTLAGEAWMLRVDNLNRVVWFEVSSATNNN
;
A
#
# COMPACT_ATOMS: atom_id res chain seq x y z
N MET A 1 -31.82 20.23 -42.27
CA MET A 1 -31.12 20.38 -40.96
C MET A 1 -31.69 19.38 -39.95
N LYS A 2 -31.15 18.16 -39.82
CA LYS A 2 -31.71 17.16 -38.86
C LYS A 2 -30.69 16.12 -38.36
N GLN A 3 -29.46 16.54 -38.04
CA GLN A 3 -28.37 15.62 -37.66
C GLN A 3 -27.68 15.92 -36.31
N LYS A 4 -28.05 16.99 -35.61
CA LYS A 4 -27.36 17.41 -34.36
C LYS A 4 -27.83 16.66 -33.10
N ASN A 5 -28.98 16.00 -33.14
CA ASN A 5 -29.63 15.44 -31.94
C ASN A 5 -29.21 13.99 -31.64
N ASN A 6 -28.74 13.24 -32.65
CA ASN A 6 -28.40 11.82 -32.49
C ASN A 6 -27.04 11.62 -31.79
N ASN A 7 -26.09 12.53 -32.04
CA ASN A 7 -24.77 12.48 -31.41
C ASN A 7 -24.84 12.79 -29.90
N LEU A 8 -25.72 13.71 -29.49
CA LEU A 8 -25.94 14.03 -28.08
C LEU A 8 -26.57 12.84 -27.33
N VAL A 9 -27.51 12.13 -27.97
CA VAL A 9 -28.14 10.93 -27.40
C VAL A 9 -27.13 9.80 -27.23
N TYR A 10 -26.23 9.58 -28.20
CA TYR A 10 -25.16 8.59 -28.08
C TYR A 10 -24.18 8.90 -26.94
N VAL A 11 -23.77 10.17 -26.80
CA VAL A 11 -22.87 10.58 -25.71
C VAL A 11 -23.52 10.35 -24.34
N LEU A 12 -24.80 10.69 -24.19
CA LEU A 12 -25.54 10.44 -22.94
C LEU A 12 -25.72 8.95 -22.65
N LEU A 13 -25.99 8.12 -23.66
CA LEU A 13 -26.09 6.66 -23.50
C LEU A 13 -24.76 6.02 -23.12
N VAL A 14 -23.65 6.43 -23.73
CA VAL A 14 -22.31 5.93 -23.39
C VAL A 14 -21.90 6.35 -21.98
N GLN A 15 -22.20 7.58 -21.56
CA GLN A 15 -21.97 8.01 -20.17
C GLN A 15 -22.83 7.25 -19.17
N ALA A 16 -24.13 7.04 -19.45
CA ALA A 16 -24.99 6.24 -18.58
C ALA A 16 -24.50 4.79 -18.45
N CYS A 17 -23.99 4.20 -19.54
CA CYS A 17 -23.45 2.85 -19.53
C CYS A 17 -22.15 2.74 -18.71
N LEU A 18 -21.27 3.74 -18.80
CA LEU A 18 -20.05 3.80 -17.97
C LEU A 18 -20.35 3.90 -16.47
N ILE A 19 -21.42 4.58 -16.08
CA ILE A 19 -21.86 4.69 -14.68
C ILE A 19 -22.42 3.35 -14.19
N ALA A 20 -23.21 2.65 -15.02
CA ALA A 20 -23.80 1.36 -14.67
C ALA A 20 -22.73 0.24 -14.51
N PHE A 21 -21.62 0.30 -15.24
CA PHE A 21 -20.52 -0.67 -15.15
C PHE A 21 -19.82 -0.69 -13.78
N ASN A 22 -19.93 0.38 -12.99
CA ASN A 22 -19.28 0.47 -11.67
C ASN A 22 -20.24 0.13 -10.51
N CYS A 23 -21.44 -0.38 -10.78
CA CYS A 23 -22.38 -0.79 -9.75
C CYS A 23 -22.03 -2.20 -9.25
N HIS A 24 -21.23 -2.30 -8.19
CA HIS A 24 -21.03 -3.56 -7.45
C HIS A 24 -22.01 -3.61 -6.28
N ALA A 25 -22.85 -4.64 -6.24
CA ALA A 25 -23.74 -4.87 -5.10
C ALA A 25 -22.93 -5.55 -3.98
N THR A 26 -22.68 -4.82 -2.89
CA THR A 26 -21.97 -5.33 -1.72
C THR A 26 -22.84 -6.35 -1.00
N GLU A 27 -22.40 -7.61 -0.92
CA GLU A 27 -23.10 -8.62 -0.11
C GLU A 27 -22.88 -8.35 1.37
N VAL A 28 -23.97 -8.22 2.13
CA VAL A 28 -23.93 -7.92 3.57
C VAL A 28 -24.58 -9.05 4.36
N ALA A 29 -23.90 -9.50 5.41
CA ALA A 29 -24.47 -10.41 6.39
C ALA A 29 -24.95 -9.63 7.62
N ARG A 30 -26.11 -10.05 8.16
CA ARG A 30 -26.64 -9.51 9.41
C ARG A 30 -26.16 -10.39 10.56
N THR A 31 -25.18 -9.91 11.32
CA THR A 31 -24.64 -10.65 12.48
C THR A 31 -25.45 -10.39 13.75
N ASP A 32 -26.09 -9.22 13.87
CA ASP A 32 -26.99 -8.86 14.98
C ASP A 32 -28.19 -8.04 14.47
N ARG A 33 -29.17 -7.73 15.33
CA ARG A 33 -30.34 -6.92 15.02
C ARG A 33 -30.00 -5.50 14.53
N TYR A 34 -28.79 -5.00 14.73
CA TYR A 34 -28.39 -3.66 14.26
C TYR A 34 -27.05 -3.62 13.52
N THR A 35 -26.41 -4.77 13.31
CA THR A 35 -25.07 -4.82 12.72
C THR A 35 -25.11 -5.55 11.38
N LEU A 36 -24.84 -4.78 10.31
CA LEU A 36 -24.57 -5.31 8.99
C LEU A 36 -23.04 -5.31 8.81
N VAL A 37 -22.48 -6.46 8.49
CA VAL A 37 -21.07 -6.59 8.11
C VAL A 37 -21.00 -6.88 6.61
N SER A 38 -20.11 -6.20 5.91
CA SER A 38 -19.79 -6.57 4.52
C SER A 38 -19.14 -7.95 4.53
N LEU A 39 -19.52 -8.81 3.59
CA LEU A 39 -18.89 -10.10 3.35
C LEU A 39 -17.64 -9.98 2.47
N GLU A 40 -17.33 -8.79 2.00
CA GLU A 40 -16.08 -8.51 1.29
C GLU A 40 -14.89 -8.55 2.27
N ALA A 41 -13.74 -9.01 1.78
CA ALA A 41 -12.50 -8.93 2.56
C ALA A 41 -12.21 -7.47 2.93
N GLN A 42 -11.86 -7.21 4.19
CA GLN A 42 -11.46 -5.87 4.63
C GLN A 42 -10.28 -5.39 3.76
N SER A 43 -10.20 -4.09 3.47
CA SER A 43 -9.12 -3.50 2.67
C SER A 43 -7.73 -3.94 3.11
N ASP A 44 -7.54 -4.07 4.42
CA ASP A 44 -6.26 -4.44 5.04
C ASP A 44 -5.97 -5.94 4.90
N GLN A 45 -7.02 -6.77 4.85
CA GLN A 45 -6.91 -8.20 4.55
C GLN A 45 -6.60 -8.44 3.07
N ALA A 46 -7.23 -7.65 2.19
CA ALA A 46 -6.97 -7.69 0.76
C ALA A 46 -5.59 -7.11 0.39
N LYS A 47 -5.13 -6.09 1.13
CA LYS A 47 -3.84 -5.41 0.96
C LYS A 47 -3.10 -5.33 2.30
N PRO A 48 -2.37 -6.39 2.70
CA PRO A 48 -1.70 -6.44 4.00
C PRO A 48 -0.74 -5.29 4.29
N LEU A 49 -0.06 -4.76 3.27
CA LEU A 49 0.85 -3.60 3.42
C LEU A 49 0.13 -2.27 3.65
N SER A 50 -1.18 -2.20 3.40
CA SER A 50 -2.00 -1.01 3.67
C SER A 50 -2.56 -0.96 5.09
N THR A 51 -2.34 -2.03 5.88
CA THR A 51 -2.78 -2.15 7.28
C THR A 51 -2.18 -1.05 8.13
N ILE A 52 -2.98 -0.49 9.04
CA ILE A 52 -2.51 0.47 10.04
C ILE A 52 -1.79 -0.26 11.16
N VAL A 53 -0.55 0.13 11.42
CA VAL A 53 0.31 -0.46 12.45
C VAL A 53 0.78 0.60 13.43
N SER A 54 1.10 0.17 14.64
CA SER A 54 1.82 0.94 15.64
C SER A 54 2.90 0.04 16.22
N VAL A 55 4.17 0.39 15.99
CA VAL A 55 5.33 -0.46 16.30
C VAL A 55 6.35 0.34 17.09
N SER A 56 6.84 -0.28 18.17
CA SER A 56 8.00 0.20 18.92
C SER A 56 9.16 -0.77 18.72
N LEU A 57 10.20 -0.33 18.04
CA LEU A 57 11.41 -1.10 17.79
C LEU A 57 12.26 -1.18 19.07
N GLY A 58 12.51 -2.40 19.52
CA GLY A 58 13.34 -2.71 20.69
C GLY A 58 14.79 -2.23 20.52
N SER A 59 15.55 -2.17 21.62
CA SER A 59 16.96 -1.72 21.61
C SER A 59 17.91 -2.66 20.89
N ASP A 60 17.49 -3.91 20.68
CA ASP A 60 18.17 -4.96 19.93
C ASP A 60 18.20 -4.69 18.41
N ILE A 61 17.27 -3.87 17.89
CA ILE A 61 17.20 -3.49 16.49
C ILE A 61 18.21 -2.37 16.22
N THR A 62 19.29 -2.66 15.50
CA THR A 62 20.39 -1.70 15.29
C THR A 62 20.49 -1.19 13.86
N SER A 63 20.08 -2.00 12.88
CA SER A 63 20.11 -1.63 11.47
C SER A 63 18.70 -1.32 10.93
N VAL A 64 18.66 -0.59 9.82
CA VAL A 64 17.42 -0.38 9.04
C VAL A 64 16.86 -1.73 8.62
N GLY A 65 17.71 -2.71 8.31
CA GLY A 65 17.24 -4.02 7.90
C GLY A 65 16.60 -4.87 8.98
N ASP A 66 17.14 -4.80 10.20
CA ASP A 66 16.47 -5.39 11.35
C ASP A 66 15.08 -4.74 11.54
N GLY A 67 14.99 -3.41 11.39
CA GLY A 67 13.74 -2.66 11.50
C GLY A 67 12.72 -3.04 10.43
N VAL A 68 13.14 -3.16 9.17
CA VAL A 68 12.27 -3.61 8.06
C VAL A 68 11.79 -5.04 8.30
N SER A 69 12.69 -5.93 8.71
CA SER A 69 12.34 -7.33 9.04
C SER A 69 11.31 -7.38 10.19
N GLU A 70 11.49 -6.56 11.22
CA GLU A 70 10.54 -6.45 12.34
C GLU A 70 9.16 -5.97 11.87
N LEU A 71 9.09 -4.91 11.06
CA LEU A 71 7.83 -4.37 10.55
C LEU A 71 7.07 -5.39 9.67
N LEU A 72 7.78 -6.23 8.93
CA LEU A 72 7.16 -7.21 8.04
C LEU A 72 6.60 -8.44 8.78
N LYS A 73 6.90 -8.64 10.06
CA LYS A 73 6.38 -9.77 10.83
C LYS A 73 4.85 -9.78 10.84
N GLY A 74 4.28 -10.93 10.53
CA GLY A 74 2.82 -11.11 10.46
C GLY A 74 2.15 -10.53 9.21
N SER A 75 2.85 -9.76 8.36
CA SER A 75 2.30 -9.22 7.10
C SER A 75 2.23 -10.25 5.97
N GLY A 76 3.02 -11.32 6.07
CA GLY A 76 3.20 -12.32 5.02
C GLY A 76 4.09 -11.87 3.86
N TYR A 77 4.74 -10.70 3.97
CA TYR A 77 5.78 -10.23 3.05
C TYR A 77 7.17 -10.45 3.65
N ARG A 78 8.19 -10.52 2.79
CA ARG A 78 9.61 -10.56 3.17
C ARG A 78 10.41 -9.53 2.38
N TRP A 79 11.49 -9.02 2.95
CA TRP A 79 12.44 -8.21 2.19
C TRP A 79 13.34 -9.12 1.35
N GLN A 80 13.48 -8.80 0.07
CA GLN A 80 14.44 -9.42 -0.83
C GLN A 80 15.27 -8.35 -1.52
N SER A 81 16.58 -8.33 -1.27
CA SER A 81 17.47 -7.39 -1.94
C SER A 81 17.65 -7.72 -3.42
N MET A 82 17.34 -6.74 -4.29
CA MET A 82 17.40 -6.89 -5.75
C MET A 82 18.65 -6.27 -6.39
N ASN A 83 19.32 -5.33 -5.72
CA ASN A 83 20.52 -4.65 -6.19
C ASN A 83 21.48 -4.34 -5.03
N ASP A 84 22.69 -3.89 -5.36
CA ASP A 84 23.74 -3.57 -4.39
C ASP A 84 23.37 -2.38 -3.49
N ASP A 85 22.59 -1.42 -4.01
CA ASP A 85 22.11 -0.26 -3.27
C ASP A 85 21.15 -0.69 -2.13
N ASP A 86 20.22 -1.59 -2.40
CA ASP A 86 19.29 -2.14 -1.42
C ASP A 86 20.03 -2.95 -0.33
N LEU A 87 21.11 -3.62 -0.71
CA LEU A 87 22.00 -4.30 0.23
C LEU A 87 22.76 -3.30 1.13
N LEU A 88 23.09 -2.11 0.61
CA LEU A 88 23.66 -1.02 1.41
C LEU A 88 22.65 -0.51 2.44
N LEU A 89 21.39 -0.27 2.03
CA LEU A 89 20.32 0.17 2.91
C LEU A 89 20.14 -0.76 4.11
N ASN A 90 20.21 -2.07 3.88
CA ASN A 90 20.12 -3.09 4.93
C ASN A 90 21.12 -2.88 6.08
N LYS A 91 22.34 -2.42 5.75
CA LYS A 91 23.42 -2.24 6.72
C LYS A 91 23.43 -0.86 7.38
N LEU A 92 22.59 0.08 6.94
CA LEU A 92 22.56 1.41 7.51
C LEU A 92 22.07 1.38 8.96
N PRO A 93 22.62 2.23 9.85
CA PRO A 93 22.17 2.30 11.23
C PRO A 93 20.73 2.83 11.32
N LEU A 94 19.93 2.24 12.19
CA LEU A 94 18.56 2.70 12.43
C LEU A 94 18.56 4.08 13.11
N PRO A 95 17.91 5.11 12.53
CA PRO A 95 17.81 6.42 13.16
C PRO A 95 17.04 6.37 14.49
N ALA A 96 17.60 6.98 15.54
CA ALA A 96 17.01 6.95 16.89
C ALA A 96 15.61 7.59 16.96
N VAL A 97 15.30 8.53 16.06
CA VAL A 97 14.00 9.23 16.01
C VAL A 97 12.88 8.30 15.55
N VAL A 98 13.19 7.27 14.75
CA VAL A 98 12.20 6.43 14.04
C VAL A 98 11.95 5.09 14.78
N ARG A 99 12.27 5.02 16.08
CA ARG A 99 12.04 3.79 16.87
C ARG A 99 10.58 3.55 17.22
N ASN A 100 9.78 4.61 17.32
CA ASN A 100 8.36 4.52 17.60
C ASN A 100 7.59 5.03 16.38
N LEU A 101 6.83 4.14 15.75
CA LEU A 101 6.04 4.41 14.57
C LEU A 101 4.57 4.16 14.89
N GLY A 102 3.66 5.07 14.49
CA GLY A 102 2.23 4.81 14.55
C GLY A 102 1.37 6.05 14.52
N PRO A 103 0.04 5.87 14.58
CA PRO A 103 -0.69 4.95 13.73
C PRO A 103 -0.47 5.34 12.25
N ILE A 104 0.19 4.47 11.49
CA ILE A 104 0.52 4.70 10.08
C ILE A 104 0.36 3.41 9.26
N ARG A 105 0.28 3.50 7.94
CA ARG A 105 0.23 2.30 7.10
C ARG A 105 1.58 1.57 7.15
N LEU A 106 1.56 0.25 7.08
CA LEU A 106 2.78 -0.55 7.05
C LEU A 106 3.70 -0.16 5.86
N SER A 107 3.15 0.12 4.68
CA SER A 107 3.91 0.67 3.55
C SER A 107 4.63 1.97 3.89
N ASP A 108 3.95 2.88 4.60
CA ASP A 108 4.48 4.20 4.93
C ASP A 108 5.52 4.09 6.04
N ALA A 109 5.34 3.15 6.97
CA ALA A 109 6.33 2.79 7.99
C ALA A 109 7.63 2.28 7.35
N LEU A 110 7.52 1.36 6.38
CA LEU A 110 8.67 0.83 5.63
C LEU A 110 9.38 1.95 4.85
N GLN A 111 8.63 2.83 4.20
CA GLN A 111 9.16 3.99 3.49
C GLN A 111 9.85 4.98 4.43
N THR A 112 9.31 5.20 5.63
CA THR A 112 9.89 6.08 6.67
C THR A 112 11.21 5.53 7.19
N LEU A 113 11.32 4.19 7.37
CA LEU A 113 12.57 3.55 7.76
C LEU A 113 13.66 3.66 6.69
N ALA A 114 13.29 3.52 5.42
CA ALA A 114 14.23 3.63 4.32
C ALA A 114 14.71 5.08 4.12
N GLY A 115 13.81 6.05 4.25
CA GLY A 115 14.08 7.47 4.04
C GLY A 115 13.69 7.96 2.65
N GLU A 116 13.78 9.28 2.44
CA GLU A 116 13.31 9.96 1.21
C GLU A 116 14.11 9.63 -0.05
N ALA A 117 15.38 9.23 0.11
CA ALA A 117 16.25 8.85 -1.00
C ALA A 117 15.89 7.49 -1.60
N TRP A 118 14.95 6.76 -1.00
CA TRP A 118 14.54 5.42 -1.40
C TRP A 118 13.06 5.39 -1.77
N MET A 119 12.68 4.43 -2.61
CA MET A 119 11.30 4.16 -2.99
C MET A 119 10.98 2.69 -2.73
N LEU A 120 9.94 2.45 -1.94
CA LEU A 120 9.43 1.11 -1.68
C LEU A 120 8.81 0.51 -2.95
N ARG A 121 9.26 -0.70 -3.29
CA ARG A 121 8.68 -1.54 -4.33
C ARG A 121 8.07 -2.79 -3.73
N VAL A 122 7.03 -3.28 -4.37
CA VAL A 122 6.24 -4.42 -3.89
C VAL A 122 5.96 -5.36 -5.05
N ASP A 123 6.23 -6.63 -4.84
CA ASP A 123 5.75 -7.72 -5.68
C ASP A 123 4.78 -8.57 -4.86
N ASN A 124 3.50 -8.42 -5.17
CA ASN A 124 2.39 -9.15 -4.53
C ASN A 124 2.37 -10.63 -4.90
N LEU A 125 2.93 -11.02 -6.06
CA LEU A 125 2.95 -12.42 -6.51
C LEU A 125 3.94 -13.22 -5.67
N ASN A 126 5.17 -12.70 -5.54
CA ASN A 126 6.22 -13.35 -4.76
C ASN A 126 6.15 -12.98 -3.27
N ARG A 127 5.28 -12.03 -2.90
CA ARG A 127 5.16 -11.43 -1.56
C ARG A 127 6.51 -10.93 -1.04
N VAL A 128 7.17 -10.14 -1.88
CA VAL A 128 8.44 -9.51 -1.56
C VAL A 128 8.36 -8.00 -1.67
N VAL A 129 9.17 -7.33 -0.86
CA VAL A 129 9.43 -5.90 -0.98
C VAL A 129 10.92 -5.68 -1.20
N TRP A 130 11.27 -4.59 -1.87
CA TRP A 130 12.66 -4.11 -2.03
C TRP A 130 12.65 -2.59 -2.14
N PHE A 131 13.82 -1.96 -2.03
CA PHE A 131 13.96 -0.52 -2.19
C PHE A 131 14.79 -0.19 -3.43
N GLU A 132 14.39 0.89 -4.11
CA GLU A 132 15.13 1.48 -5.23
C GLU A 132 15.52 2.91 -4.88
N VAL A 133 16.65 3.39 -5.39
CA VAL A 133 17.04 4.79 -5.22
C VAL A 133 16.01 5.66 -5.93
N SER A 134 15.46 6.63 -5.20
CA SER A 134 14.56 7.64 -5.72
C SER A 134 15.37 8.59 -6.60
N SER A 135 15.35 8.38 -7.91
CA SER A 135 15.82 9.40 -8.84
C SER A 135 14.78 10.52 -8.84
N ALA A 136 15.14 11.67 -8.26
CA ALA A 136 14.33 12.88 -8.36
C ALA A 136 14.24 13.30 -9.83
N THR A 137 13.30 12.70 -10.57
CA THR A 137 12.94 13.18 -11.90
C THR A 137 12.16 14.46 -11.68
N ASN A 138 12.89 15.57 -11.80
CA ASN A 138 12.33 16.91 -11.90
C ASN A 138 11.46 16.95 -13.15
N ASN A 139 10.15 16.86 -12.95
CA ASN A 139 9.16 16.94 -14.02
C ASN A 139 8.99 18.43 -14.36
N ASN A 140 9.68 18.87 -15.42
CA ASN A 140 9.44 20.14 -16.10
C ASN A 140 8.19 20.05 -16.99
#